data_AF-A0A956P825-F1
#
_entry.id   AF-A0A956P825-F1
#
_cell.length_a   1.000
_cell.length_b   1.000
_cell.length_c   1.000
_cell.angle_alpha   90.00
_cell.angle_beta   90.00
_cell.angle_gamma   90.00
#
_symmetry.space_group_name_H-M   'P 1'
#
loop_
_entity.id
_entity.type
_entity.pdbx_description
1 polymer ?
#
loop_
_entity_poly.entity_id
_entity_poly.type
_entity_poly.pdbx_seq_one_letter_code
_entity_poly.pdbx_strand_id
1 'polypeptide(L)'
;MARKNPFGSTLAKAMAEGTDFTDDEIDDASPAAAPGASGPTVARAIEALKEDDKQATRMVSPSHIRLSPLQDRIDPEEGLEGLIESIRAHGQKVPILVRRLPSGEMEIVYGRRR
;
A
#
# COMPACT_ATOMS: atom_id res chain seq x y z
N MET A 1 -14.73 46.39 19.14
CA MET A 1 -15.23 45.01 18.91
C MET A 1 -14.04 44.15 18.51
N ALA A 2 -13.45 43.40 19.46
CA ALA A 2 -12.29 42.55 19.18
C ALA A 2 -12.76 41.15 18.77
N ARG A 3 -12.28 40.66 17.62
CA ARG A 3 -12.56 39.30 17.13
C ARG A 3 -11.74 38.32 17.95
N LYS A 4 -12.41 37.43 18.68
CA LYS A 4 -11.79 36.38 19.50
C LYS A 4 -11.26 35.29 18.56
N ASN A 5 -9.94 35.13 18.46
CA ASN A 5 -9.31 34.10 17.63
C ASN A 5 -9.41 32.71 18.30
N PRO A 6 -10.08 31.72 17.68
CA PRO A 6 -10.28 30.38 18.28
C PRO A 6 -9.01 29.51 18.28
N PHE A 7 -8.01 29.87 17.47
CA PHE A 7 -6.74 29.13 17.35
C PHE A 7 -5.82 29.27 18.57
N GLY A 8 -5.89 30.38 19.30
CA GLY A 8 -5.02 30.61 20.46
C GLY A 8 -5.42 29.74 21.65
N SER A 9 -6.73 29.51 21.84
CA SER A 9 -7.24 28.75 22.97
C SER A 9 -7.05 27.24 22.84
N THR A 10 -7.03 26.71 21.62
CA THR A 10 -6.80 25.27 21.40
C THR A 10 -5.33 24.90 21.57
N LEU A 11 -4.41 25.75 21.08
CA LEU A 11 -2.97 25.54 21.26
C LEU A 11 -2.55 25.68 22.73
N ALA A 12 -3.08 26.68 23.45
CA ALA A 12 -2.80 26.84 24.87
C ALA A 12 -3.31 25.66 25.71
N LYS A 13 -4.45 25.07 25.33
CA LYS A 13 -4.98 23.87 25.99
C LYS A 13 -4.11 22.63 25.73
N ALA A 14 -3.68 22.41 24.49
CA ALA A 14 -2.81 21.29 24.12
C ALA A 14 -1.44 21.35 24.82
N MET A 15 -0.89 22.56 25.02
CA MET A 15 0.36 22.77 25.76
C MET A 15 0.19 22.59 27.27
N ALA A 16 -0.99 22.87 27.82
CA ALA A 16 -1.30 22.65 29.23
C ALA A 16 -1.57 21.17 29.56
N GLU A 17 -2.01 20.37 28.59
CA GLU A 17 -2.38 18.96 28.77
C GLU A 17 -1.23 17.96 28.49
N GLY A 18 -0.01 18.39 28.15
CA GLY A 18 1.05 17.48 27.69
C GLY A 18 2.41 17.66 28.35
N THR A 19 2.63 17.05 29.52
CA THR A 19 3.94 16.50 29.93
C THR A 19 3.75 15.37 30.95
N ASP A 20 3.29 14.21 30.49
CA ASP A 20 3.74 12.93 31.05
C ASP A 20 3.59 11.84 29.99
N PHE A 21 4.63 11.69 29.17
CA PHE A 21 4.78 10.55 28.27
C PHE A 21 5.90 9.70 28.84
N THR A 22 5.54 8.74 29.69
CA THR A 22 6.43 7.63 30.06
C THR A 22 6.44 6.62 28.91
N ASP A 23 7.64 6.26 28.47
CA ASP A 23 7.97 5.49 27.26
C ASP A 23 7.64 3.98 27.32
N ASP A 24 6.85 3.52 28.30
CA ASP A 24 6.70 2.07 28.61
C ASP A 24 5.32 1.47 28.27
N GLU A 25 4.42 2.20 27.60
CA GLU A 25 3.06 1.72 27.30
C GLU A 25 2.64 1.99 25.85
N ILE A 26 3.46 1.52 24.89
CA ILE A 26 3.10 1.45 23.47
C ILE A 26 2.67 0.02 23.11
N ASP A 27 1.70 -0.51 23.85
CA ASP A 27 0.88 -1.61 23.38
C ASP A 27 -0.52 -1.41 23.97
N ASP A 28 -1.52 -1.40 23.10
CA ASP A 28 -2.95 -1.29 23.42
C ASP A 28 -3.56 0.13 23.58
N ALA A 29 -3.45 0.94 22.52
CA ALA A 29 -4.44 2.00 22.28
C ALA A 29 -4.81 2.07 20.80
N SER A 30 -5.89 1.38 20.42
CA SER A 30 -6.64 1.68 19.20
C SER A 30 -7.67 2.78 19.51
N PRO A 31 -7.57 3.98 18.91
CA PRO A 31 -8.71 4.88 18.86
C PRO A 31 -9.41 4.67 17.51
N ALA A 32 -10.54 3.98 17.55
CA ALA A 32 -11.58 4.09 16.53
C ALA A 32 -12.11 5.54 16.51
N ALA A 33 -11.40 6.42 15.80
CA ALA A 33 -11.86 7.78 15.53
C ALA A 33 -13.02 7.71 14.54
N ALA A 34 -14.19 8.19 14.96
CA ALA A 34 -15.36 8.35 14.09
C ALA A 34 -14.99 9.13 12.82
N PRO A 35 -15.49 8.74 11.63
CA PRO A 35 -15.17 9.44 10.39
C PRO A 35 -15.90 10.79 10.38
N GLY A 36 -15.24 11.84 10.85
CA GLY A 36 -15.64 13.20 10.56
C GLY A 36 -15.62 13.40 9.04
N ALA A 37 -16.66 14.02 8.49
CA ALA A 37 -16.80 14.26 7.06
C ALA A 37 -15.55 14.98 6.52
N SER A 38 -14.67 14.22 5.87
CA SER A 38 -13.43 14.70 5.27
C SER A 38 -13.77 15.78 4.24
N GLY A 39 -13.27 16.99 4.42
CA GLY A 39 -13.45 18.08 3.46
C GLY A 39 -12.93 17.71 2.05
N PRO A 40 -13.35 18.44 1.01
CA PRO A 40 -13.04 18.09 -0.39
C PRO A 40 -11.54 17.97 -0.68
N THR A 41 -10.68 18.72 0.03
CA THR A 41 -9.22 18.61 -0.07
C THR A 41 -8.70 17.26 0.44
N VAL A 42 -9.22 16.79 1.57
CA VAL A 42 -8.81 15.50 2.16
C VAL A 42 -9.29 14.34 1.28
N ALA A 43 -10.49 14.44 0.71
CA ALA A 43 -11.00 13.45 -0.25
C ALA A 43 -10.08 13.31 -1.47
N ARG A 44 -9.61 14.44 -2.05
CA ARG A 44 -8.64 14.44 -3.16
C ARG A 44 -7.28 13.86 -2.77
N ALA A 45 -6.80 14.18 -1.57
CA ALA A 45 -5.54 13.60 -1.09
C ALA A 45 -5.64 12.08 -0.94
N ILE A 46 -6.75 11.56 -0.42
CA ILE A 46 -6.99 10.11 -0.32
C ILE A 46 -7.07 9.46 -1.70
N GLU A 47 -7.72 10.09 -2.66
CA GLU A 47 -7.79 9.59 -4.03
C GLU A 47 -6.40 9.53 -4.69
N ALA A 48 -5.60 10.58 -4.55
CA ALA A 48 -4.23 10.59 -5.06
C ALA A 48 -3.37 9.47 -4.43
N LEU A 49 -3.45 9.29 -3.11
CA LEU A 49 -2.75 8.20 -2.42
C LEU A 49 -3.19 6.82 -2.92
N LYS A 50 -4.48 6.64 -3.20
CA LYS A 50 -4.99 5.38 -3.77
C LYS A 50 -4.46 5.13 -5.18
N GLU A 51 -4.33 6.17 -6.01
CA GLU A 51 -3.75 6.03 -7.34
C GLU A 51 -2.26 5.69 -7.29
N ASP A 52 -1.50 6.35 -6.40
CA ASP A 52 -0.09 6.04 -6.20
C ASP A 52 0.10 4.59 -5.69
N ASP A 53 -0.76 4.16 -4.77
CA ASP A 53 -0.73 2.80 -4.20
C ASP A 53 -0.99 1.71 -5.26
N LYS A 54 -1.80 2.01 -6.30
CA LYS A 54 -2.02 1.08 -7.42
C LYS A 54 -0.77 0.88 -8.28
N GLN A 55 0.11 1.86 -8.35
CA GLN A 55 1.35 1.81 -9.12
C GLN A 55 2.54 1.30 -8.29
N ALA A 56 2.40 1.27 -6.97
CA ALA A 56 3.45 0.82 -6.07
C ALA A 56 3.75 -0.68 -6.26
N THR A 57 5.04 -0.99 -6.43
CA THR A 57 5.51 -2.39 -6.45
C THR A 57 5.49 -2.95 -5.03
N ARG A 58 4.96 -4.17 -4.87
CA ARG A 58 4.86 -4.87 -3.59
C ARG A 58 5.34 -6.30 -3.70
N MET A 59 5.87 -6.82 -2.59
CA MET A 59 6.16 -8.23 -2.45
C MET A 59 4.87 -9.01 -2.27
N VAL A 60 4.69 -10.07 -3.06
CA VAL A 60 3.52 -10.94 -3.05
C VAL A 60 3.96 -12.39 -3.04
N SER A 61 3.24 -13.25 -2.32
CA SER A 61 3.51 -14.69 -2.35
C SER A 61 3.10 -15.27 -3.71
N PRO A 62 3.96 -16.04 -4.39
CA PRO A 62 3.62 -16.74 -5.63
C PRO A 62 2.41 -17.67 -5.49
N SER A 63 2.16 -18.22 -4.28
CA SER A 63 1.03 -19.12 -4.01
C SER A 63 -0.35 -18.47 -4.18
N HIS A 64 -0.43 -17.14 -4.18
CA HIS A 64 -1.69 -16.40 -4.37
C HIS A 64 -1.89 -15.93 -5.82
N ILE A 65 -0.98 -16.32 -6.71
CA ILE A 65 -0.97 -15.88 -8.10
C ILE A 65 -1.34 -17.05 -9.00
N ARG A 66 -2.43 -16.87 -9.74
CA ARG A 66 -2.89 -17.78 -10.78
C ARG A 66 -2.29 -17.39 -12.13
N LEU A 67 -2.02 -18.40 -12.96
CA LEU A 67 -1.70 -18.19 -14.37
C LEU A 67 -2.91 -17.66 -15.14
N SER A 68 -2.64 -16.82 -16.15
CA SER A 68 -3.66 -16.39 -17.10
C SER A 68 -4.12 -17.56 -17.98
N PRO A 69 -5.42 -17.67 -18.29
CA PRO A 69 -5.91 -18.60 -19.30
C PRO A 69 -5.48 -18.20 -20.72
N LEU A 70 -5.10 -16.94 -20.93
CA LEU A 70 -4.59 -16.47 -22.21
C LEU A 70 -3.14 -16.96 -22.37
N GLN A 71 -2.89 -17.67 -23.47
CA GLN A 71 -1.54 -18.10 -23.81
C GLN A 71 -0.75 -16.94 -24.44
N ASP A 72 0.50 -16.81 -24.01
CA ASP A 72 1.44 -15.90 -24.62
C ASP A 72 1.83 -16.39 -26.01
N ARG A 73 2.28 -15.46 -26.86
CA ARG A 73 2.79 -15.80 -28.20
C ARG A 73 4.20 -16.42 -28.16
N ILE A 74 4.83 -16.41 -26.99
CA ILE A 74 6.20 -16.87 -26.76
C ILE A 74 6.12 -18.18 -25.96
N ASP A 75 6.97 -19.13 -26.29
CA ASP A 75 7.09 -20.37 -25.52
C ASP A 75 7.61 -20.05 -24.10
N PRO A 76 6.85 -20.37 -23.04
CA PRO A 76 7.28 -20.11 -21.68
C PRO A 76 8.54 -20.90 -21.28
N GLU A 77 8.80 -22.05 -21.91
CA GLU A 77 9.91 -22.95 -21.56
C GLU A 77 11.25 -22.50 -22.16
N GLU A 78 11.23 -21.68 -23.22
CA GLU A 78 12.43 -21.31 -23.98
C GLU A 78 13.45 -20.53 -23.13
N GLY A 79 14.54 -21.17 -22.71
CA GLY A 79 15.57 -20.55 -21.87
C GLY A 79 15.14 -20.36 -20.40
N LEU A 80 14.17 -21.13 -19.93
CA LEU A 80 13.67 -21.07 -18.55
C LEU A 80 14.74 -21.41 -17.51
N GLU A 81 15.58 -22.42 -17.76
CA GLU A 81 16.64 -22.83 -16.82
C GLU A 81 17.62 -21.69 -16.49
N GLY A 82 18.07 -20.96 -17.51
CA GLY A 82 18.97 -19.81 -17.31
C GLY A 82 18.30 -18.68 -16.53
N LEU A 83 17.00 -18.48 -16.71
CA LEU A 83 16.23 -17.50 -15.95
C LEU A 83 16.08 -17.92 -14.47
N ILE A 84 15.78 -19.19 -14.21
CA ILE A 84 15.68 -19.75 -12.86
C ILE A 84 17.00 -19.53 -12.10
N GLU A 85 18.13 -19.86 -12.73
CA GLU A 85 19.44 -19.69 -12.09
C GLU A 85 19.76 -18.20 -11.82
N SER A 86 19.43 -17.32 -12.76
CA SER A 86 19.59 -15.87 -12.59
C SER A 86 18.74 -15.30 -11.44
N ILE A 87 17.46 -15.73 -11.34
CA ILE A 87 16.56 -15.31 -10.25
C ILE A 87 17.03 -15.89 -8.92
N ARG A 88 17.56 -17.11 -8.89
CA ARG A 88 18.14 -17.70 -7.68
C ARG A 88 19.38 -16.92 -7.21
N ALA A 89 20.26 -16.54 -8.13
CA ALA A 89 21.52 -15.85 -7.81
C ALA A 89 21.34 -14.37 -7.45
N HIS A 90 20.38 -13.69 -8.09
CA HIS A 90 20.26 -12.23 -8.01
C HIS A 90 18.88 -11.73 -7.58
N GLY A 91 17.93 -12.64 -7.35
CA GLY A 91 16.54 -12.30 -7.12
C GLY A 91 15.83 -11.77 -8.38
N GLN A 92 14.59 -11.36 -8.17
CA GLN A 92 13.73 -10.83 -9.22
C GLN A 92 14.08 -9.36 -9.51
N LYS A 93 14.73 -9.10 -10.64
CA LYS A 93 15.10 -7.72 -11.05
C LYS A 93 13.95 -6.91 -11.64
N VAL A 94 12.96 -7.58 -12.25
CA VAL A 94 11.86 -6.94 -12.97
C VAL A 94 10.55 -7.35 -12.32
N PRO A 95 9.68 -6.42 -11.90
CA PRO A 95 8.40 -6.76 -11.30
C PRO A 95 7.47 -7.44 -12.31
N ILE A 96 6.58 -8.28 -11.79
CA ILE A 96 5.49 -8.89 -12.57
C ILE A 96 4.23 -8.05 -12.42
N LEU A 97 3.39 -8.03 -13.45
CA LEU A 97 2.11 -7.34 -13.41
C LEU A 97 1.00 -8.35 -13.14
N VAL A 98 0.23 -8.10 -12.09
CA VAL A 98 -0.92 -8.92 -11.72
C VAL A 98 -2.18 -8.06 -11.64
N ARG A 99 -3.34 -8.67 -11.87
CA ARG A 99 -4.64 -8.08 -11.57
C ARG A 99 -5.31 -8.85 -10.44
N ARG A 100 -6.04 -8.16 -9.57
CA ARG A 100 -6.90 -8.80 -8.57
C ARG A 100 -8.22 -9.20 -9.23
N LEU A 101 -8.62 -10.46 -9.05
CA LEU A 101 -9.92 -10.97 -9.43
C LEU A 101 -10.97 -10.60 -8.36
N PRO A 102 -12.27 -10.60 -8.69
CA PRO A 102 -13.34 -10.40 -7.70
C PRO A 102 -13.32 -11.42 -6.55
N SER A 103 -12.76 -12.61 -6.78
CA SER A 103 -12.54 -13.64 -5.75
C SER A 103 -11.44 -13.30 -4.75
N GLY A 104 -10.63 -12.27 -5.01
CA GLY A 104 -9.47 -11.88 -4.20
C GLY A 104 -8.14 -12.52 -4.65
N GLU A 105 -8.19 -13.57 -5.47
CA GLU A 105 -7.00 -14.16 -6.10
C GLU A 105 -6.34 -13.16 -7.07
N MET A 106 -5.03 -13.29 -7.25
CA MET A 106 -4.29 -12.50 -8.23
C MET A 106 -4.08 -13.32 -9.50
N GLU A 107 -4.16 -12.70 -10.66
CA GLU A 107 -3.88 -13.34 -11.94
C GLU A 107 -2.76 -12.60 -12.66
N ILE A 108 -1.82 -13.35 -13.25
CA ILE A 108 -0.73 -12.78 -14.05
C ILE A 108 -1.31 -12.10 -15.30
N VAL A 109 -0.92 -10.85 -15.52
CA VAL A 109 -1.18 -10.10 -16.76
C VAL A 109 0.08 -10.05 -17.62
N TYR A 110 1.25 -9.89 -17.01
CA TYR A 110 2.54 -9.84 -17.69
C TYR A 110 3.66 -10.47 -16.86
N GLY A 111 4.67 -11.02 -17.55
CA GLY A 111 5.85 -11.59 -16.91
C GLY A 111 5.69 -13.06 -16.49
N ARG A 112 4.86 -13.84 -17.19
CA ARG A 112 4.53 -15.25 -16.90
C ARG A 112 5.71 -16.18 -16.62
N ARG A 113 6.88 -15.91 -17.22
CA ARG A 113 8.09 -16.73 -17.08
C ARG A 113 8.88 -16.47 -15.79
N ARG A 114 8.53 -15.43 -15.05
CA ARG A 114 9.21 -14.94 -13.84
C ARG A 114 8.47 -15.44 -12.61
#